data_AF-X1JC35-F1
#
_entry.id   AF-X1JC35-F1
#
_cell.length_a   1.000
_cell.length_b   1.000
_cell.length_c   1.000
_cell.angle_alpha   90.00
_cell.angle_beta   90.00
_cell.angle_gamma   90.00
#
_symmetry.space_group_name_H-M   'P 1'
#
loop_
_entity.id
_entity.type
_entity.pdbx_description
1 polymer ?
#
loop_
_entity_poly.entity_id
_entity_poly.type
_entity_poly.pdbx_seq_one_letter_code
_entity_poly.pdbx_strand_id
1 'polypeptide(L)'
;MEDIKEENKNKVNIKKEIKNKINFKKILFRIIQFVLGFLILIILFKFSGVTFQDITKSFSNIYLKSLLISFSISAVSVLVRAIRWKLLIGPQSPIIFNLFLFTWARAVLEETVPARLGALSHIYFLNRRFKFPIEVGLSTMIVAMFFDFYNDYTSYYFVATVSWN
;
A
#
# COMPACT_ATOMS: atom_id res chain seq x y z
N MET A 1 -25.45 -35.46 28.96
CA MET A 1 -24.13 -34.80 28.92
C MET A 1 -23.43 -35.01 27.56
N GLU A 2 -23.80 -36.07 26.82
CA GLU A 2 -23.31 -36.34 25.46
C GLU A 2 -24.01 -35.46 24.39
N ASP A 3 -25.31 -35.20 24.52
CA ASP A 3 -26.06 -34.36 23.56
C ASP A 3 -25.53 -32.93 23.46
N ILE A 4 -25.08 -32.36 24.58
CA ILE A 4 -24.50 -31.00 24.64
C ILE A 4 -23.12 -30.94 23.96
N LYS A 5 -22.37 -32.05 23.92
CA LYS A 5 -21.08 -32.12 23.22
C LYS A 5 -21.28 -32.23 21.71
N GLU A 6 -22.30 -32.96 21.27
CA GLU A 6 -22.59 -33.16 19.86
C GLU A 6 -23.14 -31.88 19.20
N GLU A 7 -24.03 -31.15 19.89
CA GLU A 7 -24.55 -29.86 19.42
C GLU A 7 -23.43 -28.79 19.29
N ASN A 8 -22.49 -28.77 20.24
CA ASN A 8 -21.34 -27.86 20.18
C ASN A 8 -20.36 -28.21 19.05
N LYS A 9 -20.13 -29.49 18.77
CA LYS A 9 -19.29 -29.95 17.66
C LYS A 9 -19.90 -29.55 16.31
N ASN A 10 -21.23 -29.65 16.18
CA ASN A 10 -21.95 -29.28 14.97
C ASN A 10 -21.92 -27.76 14.71
N LYS A 11 -22.12 -26.93 15.76
CA LYS A 11 -21.98 -25.47 15.66
C LYS A 11 -20.57 -25.01 15.28
N VAL A 12 -19.53 -25.71 15.77
CA VAL A 12 -18.13 -25.44 15.40
C VAL A 12 -17.86 -25.78 13.92
N ASN A 13 -18.38 -26.90 13.42
CA ASN A 13 -18.25 -27.28 12.01
C ASN A 13 -18.96 -26.28 11.08
N ILE A 14 -20.19 -25.86 11.41
CA ILE A 14 -20.93 -24.87 10.62
C ILE A 14 -20.19 -23.53 10.59
N LYS A 15 -19.66 -23.05 11.73
CA LYS A 15 -18.83 -21.82 11.75
C LYS A 15 -17.57 -21.95 10.88
N LYS A 16 -16.93 -23.12 10.87
CA LYS A 16 -15.73 -23.39 10.07
C LYS A 16 -16.04 -23.38 8.57
N GLU A 17 -17.15 -23.98 8.15
CA GLU A 17 -17.62 -23.96 6.75
C GLU A 17 -17.98 -22.56 6.28
N ILE A 18 -18.72 -21.79 7.08
CA ILE A 18 -19.07 -20.39 6.75
C ILE A 18 -17.80 -19.55 6.59
N LYS A 19 -16.83 -19.69 7.50
CA LYS A 19 -15.54 -18.98 7.44
C LYS A 19 -14.75 -19.35 6.17
N ASN A 20 -14.73 -20.63 5.80
CA ASN A 20 -14.09 -21.09 4.56
C ASN A 20 -14.78 -20.53 3.30
N LYS A 21 -16.11 -20.53 3.26
CA LYS A 21 -16.89 -19.99 2.12
C LYS A 21 -16.65 -18.49 1.93
N ILE A 22 -16.55 -17.73 3.03
CA ILE A 22 -16.22 -16.30 3.01
C ILE A 22 -14.79 -16.07 2.49
N ASN A 23 -13.81 -16.85 2.95
CA ASN A 23 -12.44 -16.75 2.48
C ASN A 23 -12.31 -17.11 0.99
N PHE A 24 -13.04 -18.12 0.51
CA PHE A 24 -13.06 -18.50 -0.90
C PHE A 24 -13.61 -17.39 -1.79
N LYS A 25 -14.75 -16.77 -1.43
CA LYS A 25 -15.29 -15.60 -2.16
C LYS A 25 -14.29 -14.44 -2.21
N LYS A 26 -13.56 -14.17 -1.12
CA LYS A 26 -12.51 -13.12 -1.08
C LYS A 26 -11.31 -13.45 -1.98
N ILE A 27 -10.89 -14.71 -2.05
CA ILE A 27 -9.83 -15.17 -2.96
C ILE A 27 -10.29 -15.07 -4.41
N LEU A 28 -11.50 -15.54 -4.72
CA LEU A 28 -12.08 -15.45 -6.06
C LEU A 28 -12.18 -14.00 -6.54
N PHE A 29 -12.63 -13.08 -5.66
CA PHE A 29 -12.70 -11.66 -5.99
C PHE A 29 -11.33 -11.05 -6.29
N ARG A 30 -10.28 -11.42 -5.53
CA ARG A 30 -8.90 -11.00 -5.82
C ARG A 30 -8.41 -11.53 -7.16
N ILE A 31 -8.67 -12.80 -7.47
CA ILE A 31 -8.30 -13.40 -8.76
C ILE A 31 -9.00 -12.68 -9.91
N ILE A 32 -10.30 -12.37 -9.77
CA ILE A 32 -11.05 -11.60 -10.76
C ILE A 32 -10.42 -10.23 -11.03
N GLN A 33 -9.98 -9.51 -9.99
CA GLN A 33 -9.30 -8.22 -10.16
C GLN A 33 -8.00 -8.36 -10.95
N PHE A 34 -7.19 -9.38 -10.64
CA PHE A 34 -5.96 -9.66 -11.39
C PHE A 34 -6.24 -10.01 -12.86
N VAL A 35 -7.23 -10.88 -13.11
CA VAL A 35 -7.63 -11.27 -14.47
C VAL A 35 -8.14 -10.08 -15.26
N LEU A 36 -8.93 -9.20 -14.64
CA LEU A 36 -9.44 -7.99 -15.27
C LEU A 36 -8.30 -7.03 -15.65
N GLY A 37 -7.36 -6.78 -14.73
CA GLY A 37 -6.18 -5.95 -15.00
C GLY A 37 -5.31 -6.52 -16.13
N PHE A 38 -5.13 -7.84 -16.15
CA PHE A 38 -4.37 -8.52 -17.21
C PHE A 38 -5.10 -8.47 -18.56
N LEU A 39 -6.43 -8.61 -18.57
CA LEU A 39 -7.24 -8.50 -19.78
C LEU A 39 -7.15 -7.09 -20.38
N ILE A 40 -7.24 -6.05 -19.55
CA ILE A 40 -7.07 -4.65 -19.97
C ILE A 40 -5.68 -4.45 -20.59
N LEU A 41 -4.63 -4.99 -19.96
CA LEU A 41 -3.27 -4.94 -20.51
C LEU A 41 -3.22 -5.57 -21.91
N ILE A 42 -3.76 -6.77 -22.10
CA ILE A 42 -3.77 -7.44 -23.42
C ILE A 42 -4.53 -6.61 -24.46
N ILE A 43 -5.67 -6.02 -24.08
CA ILE A 43 -6.46 -5.15 -24.96
C ILE A 43 -5.62 -3.94 -25.37
N LEU A 44 -4.93 -3.28 -24.43
CA LEU A 44 -4.07 -2.14 -24.73
C LEU A 44 -2.91 -2.51 -25.66
N PHE A 45 -2.27 -3.66 -25.44
CA PHE A 45 -1.21 -4.16 -26.32
C PHE A 45 -1.73 -4.43 -27.74
N LYS A 46 -2.93 -5.01 -27.86
CA LYS A 46 -3.57 -5.24 -29.17
C LYS A 46 -3.96 -3.95 -29.89
N PHE A 47 -4.54 -2.98 -29.18
CA PHE A 47 -4.97 -1.70 -29.76
C PHE A 47 -3.80 -0.80 -30.16
N SER A 48 -2.69 -0.85 -29.41
CA SER A 48 -1.52 -0.02 -29.66
C SER A 48 -0.58 -0.58 -30.73
N GLY A 49 -0.78 -1.83 -31.18
CA GLY A 49 0.09 -2.48 -32.16
C GLY A 49 1.53 -2.71 -31.65
N VAL A 50 1.75 -2.59 -30.35
CA VAL A 50 3.08 -2.67 -29.71
C VAL A 50 3.55 -4.12 -29.73
N THR A 51 4.70 -4.36 -30.36
CA THR A 51 5.35 -5.68 -30.35
C THR A 51 6.21 -5.83 -29.10
N PHE A 52 6.54 -7.07 -28.75
CA PHE A 52 7.48 -7.34 -27.64
C PHE A 52 8.86 -6.69 -27.87
N GLN A 53 9.27 -6.52 -29.13
CA GLN A 53 10.51 -5.84 -29.49
C GLN A 53 10.47 -4.33 -29.23
N ASP A 54 9.29 -3.70 -29.29
CA ASP A 54 9.15 -2.27 -28.98
C ASP A 54 9.30 -2.02 -27.48
N ILE A 55 8.89 -2.99 -26.64
CA ILE A 55 9.12 -2.95 -25.19
C ILE A 55 10.63 -2.99 -24.91
N THR A 56 11.35 -3.96 -25.49
CA THR A 56 12.79 -4.10 -25.23
C THR A 56 13.60 -2.94 -25.77
N LYS A 57 13.23 -2.38 -26.93
CA LYS A 57 13.79 -1.11 -27.45
C LYS A 57 13.50 0.08 -26.55
N SER A 58 12.30 0.16 -25.98
CA SER A 58 11.95 1.24 -25.04
C SER A 58 12.79 1.15 -23.76
N PHE A 59 13.03 -0.05 -23.24
CA PHE A 59 13.92 -0.25 -22.08
C PHE A 59 15.38 0.08 -22.37
N SER A 60 15.89 -0.24 -23.56
CA SER A 60 17.28 0.07 -23.93
C SER A 60 17.50 1.55 -24.26
N ASN A 61 16.44 2.27 -24.64
CA ASN A 61 16.49 3.70 -24.94
C ASN A 61 16.01 4.59 -23.78
N ILE A 62 15.92 4.04 -22.55
CA ILE A 62 15.57 4.84 -21.38
C ILE A 62 16.61 5.93 -21.19
N TYR A 63 16.15 7.18 -21.15
CA TYR A 63 17.00 8.32 -20.85
C TYR A 63 17.46 8.27 -19.39
N LEU A 64 18.66 7.75 -19.14
CA LEU A 64 19.19 7.55 -17.78
C LEU A 64 19.12 8.82 -16.91
N LYS A 65 19.25 10.02 -17.51
CA LYS A 65 19.15 11.26 -16.74
C LYS A 65 17.73 11.51 -16.23
N SER A 66 16.67 11.23 -17.02
CA SER A 66 15.30 11.39 -16.53
C SER A 66 14.97 10.36 -15.46
N LEU A 67 15.47 9.13 -15.61
CA LEU A 67 15.35 8.10 -14.58
C LEU A 67 15.97 8.57 -13.25
N LEU A 68 17.17 9.14 -13.31
CA LEU A 68 17.90 9.63 -12.14
C LEU A 68 17.20 10.84 -11.50
N ILE A 69 16.69 11.77 -12.31
CA ILE A 69 15.88 12.91 -11.84
C ILE A 69 14.62 12.42 -11.11
N SER A 70 13.85 11.52 -11.74
CA SER A 70 12.65 10.94 -11.12
C SER A 70 12.98 10.22 -9.82
N PHE A 71 14.06 9.44 -9.80
CA PHE A 71 14.54 8.77 -8.59
C PHE A 71 14.89 9.78 -7.48
N SER A 72 15.61 10.85 -7.81
CA SER A 72 15.95 11.90 -6.85
C SER A 72 14.71 12.60 -6.31
N ILE A 73 13.74 12.92 -7.16
CA ILE A 73 12.46 13.53 -6.74
C ILE A 73 11.72 12.58 -5.79
N SER A 74 11.64 11.28 -6.10
CA SER A 74 11.03 10.29 -5.22
C SER A 74 11.77 10.15 -3.88
N ALA A 75 13.10 10.15 -3.90
CA ALA A 75 13.91 10.09 -2.67
C ALA A 75 13.68 11.31 -1.78
N VAL A 76 13.65 12.52 -2.37
CA VAL A 76 13.34 13.77 -1.65
C VAL A 76 11.92 13.72 -1.09
N SER A 77 10.96 13.24 -1.88
CA SER A 77 9.56 13.11 -1.44
C SER A 77 9.43 12.20 -0.21
N VAL A 78 10.20 11.12 -0.17
CA VAL A 78 10.25 10.23 0.99
C VAL A 78 10.95 10.90 2.16
N LEU A 79 12.05 11.63 1.94
CA LEU A 79 12.72 12.38 3.01
C LEU A 79 11.77 13.37 3.69
N VAL A 80 10.99 14.12 2.90
CA VAL A 80 9.97 15.03 3.44
C VAL A 80 8.95 14.26 4.28
N ARG A 81 8.48 13.11 3.80
CA ARG A 81 7.56 12.25 4.54
C ARG A 81 8.19 11.69 5.82
N ALA A 82 9.48 11.37 5.83
CA ALA A 82 10.21 10.94 7.02
C ALA A 82 10.37 12.06 8.06
N ILE A 83 10.62 13.29 7.62
CA ILE A 83 10.64 14.48 8.49
C ILE A 83 9.27 14.67 9.14
N ARG A 84 8.18 14.54 8.38
CA ARG A 84 6.81 14.59 8.92
C ARG A 84 6.60 13.57 10.04
N TRP A 85 7.05 12.33 9.84
CA TRP A 85 6.97 11.30 10.89
C TRP A 85 7.79 11.64 12.13
N LYS A 86 8.98 12.24 11.95
CA LYS A 86 9.79 12.73 13.06
C LYS A 86 9.02 13.76 13.90
N LEU A 87 8.34 14.70 13.23
CA LEU A 87 7.52 15.73 13.89
C LEU A 87 6.32 15.13 14.61
N LEU A 88 5.65 14.14 14.01
CA LEU A 88 4.46 13.50 14.61
C LEU A 88 4.79 12.62 15.83
N ILE A 89 5.96 11.97 15.84
CA ILE A 89 6.40 11.13 16.98
C ILE A 89 6.99 12.00 18.09
N GLY A 90 7.59 13.15 17.75
CA GLY A 90 8.13 14.11 18.71
C GLY A 90 9.59 13.82 19.12
N PRO A 91 10.04 14.31 20.29
CA PRO A 91 11.46 14.35 20.66
C PRO A 91 12.12 12.99 20.87
N GLN A 92 11.34 11.93 21.11
CA GLN A 92 11.85 10.56 21.21
C GLN A 92 12.04 9.88 19.85
N SER A 93 11.77 10.59 18.75
CA SER A 93 11.83 10.04 17.40
C SER A 93 13.22 9.45 17.06
N PRO A 94 13.26 8.33 16.32
CA PRO A 94 14.52 7.76 15.84
C PRO A 94 15.29 8.74 14.94
N ILE A 95 16.56 8.43 14.68
CA ILE A 95 17.39 9.19 13.73
C ILE A 95 16.69 9.26 12.36
N ILE A 96 16.79 10.42 11.69
CA ILE A 96 16.08 10.70 10.43
C ILE A 96 16.37 9.66 9.33
N PHE A 97 17.59 9.12 9.29
CA PHE A 97 17.97 8.06 8.36
C PHE A 97 17.19 6.75 8.60
N ASN A 98 16.98 6.37 9.87
CA ASN A 98 16.17 5.20 10.23
C ASN A 98 14.69 5.40 9.88
N LEU A 99 14.19 6.64 10.04
CA LEU A 99 12.85 7.04 9.61
C LEU A 99 12.71 7.07 8.10
N PHE A 100 13.74 7.48 7.36
CA PHE A 100 13.78 7.44 5.90
C PHE A 100 13.64 6.00 5.38
N LEU A 101 14.49 5.08 5.87
CA LEU A 101 14.41 3.66 5.51
C LEU A 101 13.05 3.05 5.89
N PHE A 102 12.53 3.40 7.07
CA PHE A 102 11.20 2.98 7.50
C PHE A 102 10.10 3.50 6.56
N THR A 103 10.17 4.76 6.16
CA THR A 103 9.20 5.39 5.26
C THR A 103 9.26 4.77 3.87
N TRP A 104 10.45 4.41 3.38
CA TRP A 104 10.60 3.65 2.13
C TRP A 104 9.98 2.26 2.21
N ALA A 105 10.28 1.50 3.26
CA ALA A 105 9.70 0.17 3.45
C ALA A 105 8.17 0.25 3.54
N ARG A 106 7.64 1.25 4.25
CA ARG A 106 6.20 1.50 4.31
C ARG A 106 5.64 1.86 2.94
N ALA A 107 6.28 2.73 2.17
CA ALA A 107 5.81 3.13 0.84
C ALA A 107 5.68 1.91 -0.09
N VAL A 108 6.67 1.01 -0.08
CA VAL A 108 6.59 -0.24 -0.85
C VAL A 108 5.42 -1.11 -0.38
N LEU A 109 5.21 -1.26 0.92
CA LEU A 109 4.09 -2.03 1.47
C LEU A 109 2.72 -1.41 1.18
N GLU A 110 2.66 -0.09 1.11
CA GLU A 110 1.45 0.67 0.80
C GLU A 110 1.02 0.51 -0.66
N GLU A 111 1.99 0.48 -1.59
CA GLU A 111 1.75 0.19 -3.00
C GLU A 111 1.51 -1.30 -3.28
N THR A 112 2.17 -2.20 -2.54
CA THR A 112 2.10 -3.65 -2.81
C THR A 112 0.85 -4.28 -2.20
N VAL A 113 0.38 -3.79 -1.04
CA VAL A 113 -0.71 -4.44 -0.30
C VAL A 113 -2.03 -3.70 -0.50
N PRO A 114 -3.02 -4.32 -1.16
CA PRO A 114 -4.32 -3.70 -1.35
C PRO A 114 -5.03 -3.47 0.00
N ALA A 115 -5.85 -2.42 0.05
CA ALA A 115 -6.75 -2.06 1.17
C ALA A 115 -6.10 -1.38 2.40
N ARG A 116 -5.24 -0.37 2.21
CA ARG A 116 -4.64 0.47 3.28
C ARG A 116 -3.95 -0.34 4.41
N LEU A 117 -3.71 -1.63 4.20
CA LEU A 117 -2.98 -2.52 5.11
C LEU A 117 -1.52 -2.09 5.24
N GLY A 118 -1.00 -1.31 4.28
CA GLY A 118 0.27 -0.58 4.40
C GLY A 118 0.34 0.30 5.65
N ALA A 119 -0.78 0.85 6.13
CA ALA A 119 -0.81 1.60 7.39
C ALA A 119 -0.58 0.73 8.63
N LEU A 120 -0.94 -0.55 8.59
CA LEU A 120 -0.69 -1.47 9.70
C LEU A 120 0.82 -1.76 9.88
N SER A 121 1.59 -1.67 8.79
CA SER A 121 3.05 -1.79 8.85
C SER A 121 3.67 -0.73 9.76
N HIS A 122 3.04 0.45 9.86
CA HIS A 122 3.47 1.55 10.74
C HIS A 122 3.49 1.11 12.20
N ILE A 123 2.36 0.59 12.68
CA ILE A 123 2.20 0.12 14.07
C ILE A 123 3.19 -1.02 14.34
N TYR A 124 3.33 -1.96 13.39
CA TYR A 124 4.25 -3.08 13.52
C TYR A 124 5.71 -2.62 13.67
N PHE A 125 6.18 -1.73 12.80
CA PHE A 125 7.56 -1.25 12.83
C PHE A 125 7.84 -0.35 14.04
N LEU A 126 6.91 0.53 14.44
CA LEU A 126 7.08 1.36 15.63
C LEU A 126 7.17 0.54 16.91
N ASN A 127 6.29 -0.46 17.07
CA ASN A 127 6.31 -1.33 18.23
C ASN A 127 7.55 -2.26 18.19
N ARG A 128 7.78 -2.97 17.09
CA ARG A 128 8.81 -4.02 17.03
C ARG A 128 10.23 -3.51 16.87
N ARG A 129 10.45 -2.46 16.07
CA ARG A 129 11.79 -1.93 15.77
C ARG A 129 12.19 -0.81 16.72
N PHE A 130 11.25 0.04 17.07
CA PHE A 130 11.51 1.25 17.86
C PHE A 130 10.97 1.18 19.30
N LYS A 131 10.33 0.06 19.69
CA LYS A 131 9.83 -0.22 21.05
C LYS A 131 8.84 0.83 21.59
N PHE A 132 8.14 1.52 20.70
CA PHE A 132 7.11 2.47 21.11
C PHE A 132 5.82 1.76 21.55
N PRO A 133 5.04 2.37 22.48
CA PRO A 133 3.70 1.90 22.81
C PRO A 133 2.81 1.86 21.56
N ILE A 134 1.88 0.90 21.52
CA ILE A 134 0.95 0.73 20.40
C ILE A 134 0.07 1.98 20.23
N GLU A 135 -0.25 2.65 21.34
CA GLU A 135 -1.04 3.87 21.41
C GLU A 135 -0.41 5.00 20.58
N VAL A 136 0.92 5.14 20.64
CA VAL A 136 1.67 6.13 19.86
C VAL A 136 1.67 5.77 18.37
N GLY A 137 1.78 4.48 18.05
CA GLY A 137 1.66 3.99 16.68
C GLY A 137 0.28 4.26 16.09
N LEU A 138 -0.79 4.05 16.85
CA LEU A 138 -2.17 4.28 16.43
C LEU A 138 -2.49 5.77 16.27
N SER A 139 -2.08 6.61 17.22
CA SER A 139 -2.37 8.06 17.17
C SER A 139 -1.67 8.71 15.97
N THR A 140 -0.38 8.43 15.78
CA THR A 140 0.39 8.96 14.65
C THR A 140 -0.12 8.42 13.31
N MET A 141 -0.59 7.17 13.27
CA MET A 141 -1.21 6.60 12.07
C MET A 141 -2.49 7.35 11.69
N ILE A 142 -3.41 7.58 12.63
CA ILE A 142 -4.68 8.27 12.37
C ILE A 142 -4.42 9.68 11.85
N VAL A 143 -3.52 10.43 12.51
CA VAL A 143 -3.16 11.79 12.08
C VAL A 143 -2.59 11.77 10.66
N ALA A 144 -1.68 10.85 10.35
CA ALA A 144 -1.13 10.74 9.01
C ALA A 144 -2.18 10.38 7.95
N MET A 145 -3.18 9.56 8.28
CA MET A 145 -4.28 9.27 7.36
C MET A 145 -5.07 10.53 6.99
N PHE A 146 -5.30 11.46 7.93
CA PHE A 146 -5.95 12.73 7.62
C PHE A 146 -5.09 13.61 6.71
N PHE A 147 -3.79 13.68 6.96
CA PHE A 147 -2.86 14.41 6.09
C PHE A 147 -2.78 13.82 4.69
N ASP A 148 -2.73 12.49 4.58
CA ASP A 148 -2.65 11.81 3.28
C ASP A 148 -3.97 12.01 2.51
N PHE A 149 -5.12 11.94 3.18
CA PHE A 149 -6.42 12.26 2.57
C PHE A 149 -6.50 13.70 2.06
N TYR A 150 -6.00 14.67 2.83
CA TYR A 150 -5.96 16.07 2.41
C TYR A 150 -5.03 16.30 1.22
N ASN A 151 -3.84 15.68 1.24
CA ASN A 151 -2.88 15.80 0.15
C ASN A 151 -3.40 15.16 -1.15
N ASP A 152 -4.01 13.97 -1.06
CA ASP A 152 -4.59 13.29 -2.21
C ASP A 152 -5.75 14.09 -2.80
N TYR A 153 -6.63 14.64 -1.94
CA TYR A 153 -7.71 15.52 -2.37
C TYR A 153 -7.16 16.74 -3.10
N THR A 154 -6.23 17.47 -2.48
CA THR A 154 -5.64 18.69 -3.06
C THR A 154 -4.94 18.42 -4.40
N SER A 155 -4.21 17.30 -4.50
CA SER A 155 -3.55 16.87 -5.74
C SER A 155 -4.56 16.60 -6.86
N TYR A 156 -5.69 15.94 -6.54
CA TYR A 156 -6.74 15.64 -7.51
C TYR A 156 -7.38 16.92 -8.08
N TYR A 157 -7.65 17.92 -7.25
CA TYR A 157 -8.18 19.21 -7.70
C TYR A 157 -7.16 20.00 -8.53
N PHE A 158 -5.88 19.95 -8.18
CA PHE A 158 -4.83 20.63 -8.94
C PHE A 158 -4.69 20.04 -10.35
N VAL A 159 -4.62 18.71 -10.47
CA VAL A 159 -4.56 18.02 -11.77
C VAL A 159 -5.83 18.26 -12.59
N ALA A 160 -7.01 18.21 -11.96
CA ALA A 160 -8.27 18.52 -12.63
C ALA A 160 -8.33 19.99 -13.12
N THR A 161 -7.67 20.93 -12.44
CA THR A 161 -7.67 22.34 -12.89
C THR A 161 -6.67 22.57 -14.03
N VAL A 162 -5.50 21.91 -13.98
CA VAL A 162 -4.46 22.02 -15.01
C VAL A 162 -4.83 21.27 -16.30
N SER A 163 -5.60 20.18 -16.22
CA SER A 163 -6.01 19.40 -17.40
C SER A 163 -7.16 20.03 -18.20
N TRP A 164 -7.82 21.06 -17.67
CA TRP A 164 -8.96 21.75 -18.31
C TRP A 164 -8.59 23.15 -18.87
N ASN A 165 -7.32 23.54 -18.77
CA ASN A 165 -6.72 24.69 -19.46
C ASN A 165 -5.76 24.21 -20.55
#